data_AF-A0A0D2MAR3-F1
#
_entry.id   AF-A0A0D2MAR3-F1
#
_cell.length_a   1.000
_cell.length_b   1.000
_cell.length_c   1.000
_cell.angle_alpha   90.00
_cell.angle_beta   90.00
_cell.angle_gamma   90.00
#
_symmetry.space_group_name_H-M   'P 1'
#
loop_
_entity.id
_entity.type
_entity.pdbx_description
1 polymer ?
#
loop_
_entity_poly.entity_id
_entity_poly.type
_entity_poly.pdbx_seq_one_letter_code
_entity_poly.pdbx_strand_id
1 'polypeptide(L)'
;MLQQQAAAAAAAAAALKEKEEQLAALKAAIAAKEAEQAAARKRAAAAAAAAAAAAEERRRQEAIQAESRLRQQRLNSAFGAAFASAAAKPKPPPSPPPPAAPQQRGSGGGAGAKAGADGLEESDDDLVRRVLSSKGGDYDVLRLRRGCGAAALKARYRQLAVRLHPDKCKAKEGAKDAFQKVSQAYDALKKVVV
;
A
#
# COMPACT_ATOMS: atom_id res chain seq x y z
N MET A 1 -36.62 -21.13 84.85
CA MET A 1 -36.99 -21.28 83.43
C MET A 1 -37.08 -19.94 82.68
N LEU A 2 -37.82 -18.94 83.19
CA LEU A 2 -37.96 -17.62 82.51
C LEU A 2 -36.62 -16.89 82.29
N GLN A 3 -35.71 -16.90 83.26
CA GLN A 3 -34.39 -16.25 83.14
C GLN A 3 -33.49 -16.92 82.07
N GLN A 4 -33.62 -18.23 81.88
CA GLN A 4 -32.87 -18.98 80.85
C GLN A 4 -33.44 -18.73 79.44
N GLN A 5 -34.76 -18.55 79.32
CA GLN A 5 -35.42 -18.17 78.06
C GLN A 5 -35.05 -16.74 77.64
N ALA A 6 -34.95 -15.79 78.58
CA ALA A 6 -34.53 -14.42 78.28
C ALA A 6 -33.07 -14.35 77.77
N ALA A 7 -32.17 -15.12 78.37
CA ALA A 7 -30.77 -15.20 77.92
C ALA A 7 -30.64 -15.85 76.53
N ALA A 8 -31.41 -16.90 76.26
CA ALA A 8 -31.45 -17.55 74.94
C ALA A 8 -32.01 -16.62 73.85
N ALA A 9 -33.06 -15.83 74.16
CA ALA A 9 -33.63 -14.86 73.24
C ALA A 9 -32.65 -13.71 72.92
N ALA A 10 -31.89 -13.23 73.92
CA ALA A 10 -30.84 -12.22 73.72
C ALA A 10 -29.70 -12.74 72.83
N ALA A 11 -29.28 -14.00 73.02
CA ALA A 11 -28.27 -14.64 72.17
C ALA A 11 -28.77 -14.83 70.72
N ALA A 12 -30.04 -15.20 70.54
CA ALA A 12 -30.66 -15.32 69.21
C ALA A 12 -30.77 -13.97 68.50
N ALA A 13 -31.09 -12.89 69.22
CA ALA A 13 -31.14 -11.53 68.67
C ALA A 13 -29.74 -11.03 68.25
N ALA A 14 -28.70 -11.33 69.04
CA ALA A 14 -27.32 -11.03 68.67
C ALA A 14 -26.88 -11.80 67.42
N ALA A 15 -27.21 -13.09 67.33
CA ALA A 15 -26.90 -13.92 66.17
C ALA A 15 -27.63 -13.46 64.89
N LEU A 16 -28.88 -12.98 65.00
CA LEU A 16 -29.59 -12.37 63.87
C LEU A 16 -28.90 -11.11 63.36
N LYS A 17 -28.45 -10.24 64.28
CA LYS A 17 -27.72 -9.02 63.93
C LYS A 17 -26.40 -9.32 63.22
N GLU A 18 -25.66 -10.32 63.70
CA GLU A 18 -24.44 -10.80 63.05
C GLU A 18 -24.72 -11.39 61.65
N LYS A 19 -25.82 -12.14 61.49
CA LYS A 19 -26.25 -12.69 60.19
C LYS A 19 -26.67 -11.59 59.21
N GLU A 20 -27.32 -10.53 59.68
CA GLU A 20 -27.68 -9.36 58.88
C GLU A 20 -26.44 -8.60 58.39
N GLU A 21 -25.44 -8.43 59.26
CA GLU A 21 -24.15 -7.83 58.90
C GLU A 21 -23.38 -8.71 57.89
N GLN A 22 -23.37 -10.03 58.09
CA GLN A 22 -22.79 -11.00 57.14
C GLN A 22 -23.49 -10.93 55.77
N LEU A 23 -24.82 -10.83 55.74
CA LEU A 23 -25.59 -10.70 54.50
C LEU A 23 -25.35 -9.35 53.81
N ALA A 24 -25.22 -8.26 54.57
CA ALA A 24 -24.88 -6.95 54.03
C ALA A 24 -23.47 -6.95 53.40
N ALA A 25 -22.49 -7.55 54.08
CA ALA A 25 -21.14 -7.71 53.57
C ALA A 25 -21.10 -8.57 52.30
N LEU A 26 -21.84 -9.68 52.28
CA LEU A 26 -21.89 -10.57 51.11
C LEU A 26 -22.55 -9.87 49.90
N LYS A 27 -23.63 -9.11 50.13
CA LYS A 27 -24.29 -8.31 49.07
C LYS A 27 -23.37 -7.22 48.53
N ALA A 28 -22.60 -6.56 49.38
CA ALA A 28 -21.61 -5.57 48.94
C ALA A 28 -20.50 -6.22 48.09
N ALA A 29 -20.02 -7.41 48.47
CA ALA A 29 -19.04 -8.16 47.70
C ALA A 29 -19.58 -8.61 46.32
N ILE A 30 -20.84 -9.06 46.27
CA ILE A 30 -21.51 -9.41 45.00
C ILE A 30 -21.64 -8.17 44.12
N ALA A 31 -22.12 -7.05 44.65
CA ALA A 31 -22.25 -5.80 43.88
C ALA A 31 -20.89 -5.31 43.33
N ALA A 32 -19.81 -5.44 44.11
CA ALA A 32 -18.46 -5.11 43.66
C ALA A 32 -17.99 -6.05 42.53
N LYS A 33 -18.24 -7.36 42.64
CA LYS A 33 -17.92 -8.34 41.60
C LYS A 33 -18.76 -8.15 40.35
N GLU A 34 -20.05 -7.80 40.48
CA GLU A 34 -20.92 -7.48 39.35
C GLU A 34 -20.48 -6.19 38.64
N ALA A 35 -20.06 -5.16 39.38
CA ALA A 35 -19.50 -3.94 38.80
C ALA A 35 -18.19 -4.22 38.03
N GLU A 36 -17.31 -5.05 38.60
CA GLU A 36 -16.07 -5.49 37.95
C GLU A 36 -16.37 -6.29 36.67
N GLN A 37 -17.30 -7.25 36.74
CA GLN A 37 -17.75 -8.04 35.60
C GLN A 37 -18.46 -7.18 34.54
N ALA A 38 -19.24 -6.18 34.94
CA ALA A 38 -19.89 -5.25 34.02
C ALA A 38 -18.86 -4.36 33.31
N ALA A 39 -17.84 -3.88 34.02
CA ALA A 39 -16.73 -3.13 33.44
C ALA A 39 -15.92 -4.00 32.46
N ALA A 40 -15.64 -5.26 32.83
CA ALA A 40 -14.96 -6.22 31.96
C ALA A 40 -15.77 -6.51 30.69
N ARG A 41 -17.10 -6.73 30.81
CA ARG A 41 -18.00 -6.92 29.67
C ARG A 41 -18.06 -5.69 28.76
N LYS A 42 -18.12 -4.48 29.32
CA LYS A 42 -18.07 -3.23 28.54
C LYS A 42 -16.74 -3.09 27.79
N ARG A 43 -15.61 -3.41 28.44
CA ARG A 43 -14.28 -3.42 27.79
C ARG A 43 -14.18 -4.46 26.69
N ALA A 44 -14.69 -5.68 26.90
CA ALA A 44 -14.70 -6.72 25.89
C ALA A 44 -15.60 -6.37 24.69
N ALA A 45 -16.77 -5.76 24.93
CA ALA A 45 -17.65 -5.27 23.88
C ALA A 45 -17.00 -4.12 23.07
N ALA A 46 -16.33 -3.18 23.73
CA ALA A 46 -15.59 -2.11 23.06
C ALA A 46 -14.41 -2.66 22.25
N ALA A 47 -13.68 -3.66 22.76
CA ALA A 47 -12.60 -4.33 22.03
C ALA A 47 -13.12 -5.12 20.83
N ALA A 48 -14.27 -5.79 20.96
CA ALA A 48 -14.92 -6.49 19.85
C ALA A 48 -15.43 -5.51 18.77
N ALA A 49 -16.01 -4.37 19.17
CA ALA A 49 -16.40 -3.31 18.23
C ALA A 49 -15.17 -2.69 17.52
N ALA A 50 -14.08 -2.44 18.25
CA ALA A 50 -12.82 -1.98 17.66
C ALA A 50 -12.21 -3.02 16.72
N ALA A 51 -12.28 -4.31 17.06
CA ALA A 51 -11.82 -5.39 16.19
C ALA A 51 -12.69 -5.53 14.93
N ALA A 52 -14.01 -5.34 15.04
CA ALA A 52 -14.92 -5.32 13.91
C ALA A 52 -14.65 -4.12 12.98
N ALA A 53 -14.43 -2.92 13.54
CA ALA A 53 -14.03 -1.74 12.79
C ALA A 53 -12.66 -1.95 12.09
N ALA A 54 -11.68 -2.51 12.80
CA ALA A 54 -10.38 -2.86 12.24
C ALA A 54 -10.47 -3.94 11.15
N ALA A 55 -11.40 -4.90 11.27
CA ALA A 55 -11.66 -5.89 10.23
C ALA A 55 -12.30 -5.27 8.98
N GLU A 56 -13.19 -4.29 9.14
CA GLU A 56 -13.77 -3.54 8.03
C GLU A 56 -12.72 -2.67 7.31
N GLU A 57 -11.84 -2.00 8.07
CA GLU A 57 -10.71 -1.24 7.51
C GLU A 57 -9.73 -2.13 6.75
N ARG A 58 -9.40 -3.32 7.29
CA ARG A 58 -8.58 -4.32 6.58
C ARG A 58 -9.22 -4.73 5.26
N ARG A 59 -10.52 -5.02 5.24
CA ARG A 59 -11.26 -5.34 4.00
C ARG A 59 -11.20 -4.20 2.97
N ARG A 60 -11.33 -2.94 3.41
CA ARG A 60 -11.20 -1.76 2.52
C ARG A 60 -9.79 -1.64 1.94
N GLN A 61 -8.76 -1.83 2.76
CA GLN A 61 -7.36 -1.81 2.30
C GLN A 61 -7.05 -2.96 1.34
N GLU A 62 -7.55 -4.16 1.61
CA GLU A 62 -7.41 -5.32 0.73
C GLU A 62 -8.10 -5.10 -0.61
N ALA A 63 -9.30 -4.48 -0.63
CA ALA A 63 -9.98 -4.11 -1.87
C ALA A 63 -9.16 -3.11 -2.70
N ILE A 64 -8.62 -2.06 -2.05
CA ILE A 64 -7.75 -1.08 -2.72
C ILE A 64 -6.46 -1.73 -3.24
N GLN A 65 -5.86 -2.65 -2.50
CA GLN A 65 -4.67 -3.40 -2.92
C GLN A 65 -4.97 -4.38 -4.06
N ALA A 66 -6.12 -5.04 -4.03
CA ALA A 66 -6.55 -5.93 -5.12
C ALA A 66 -6.78 -5.14 -6.41
N GLU A 67 -7.41 -3.97 -6.32
CA GLU A 67 -7.63 -3.09 -7.47
C GLU A 67 -6.30 -2.55 -8.03
N SER A 68 -5.39 -2.11 -7.16
CA SER A 68 -4.07 -1.64 -7.60
C SER A 68 -3.23 -2.76 -8.22
N ARG A 69 -3.31 -3.98 -7.69
CA ARG A 69 -2.64 -5.17 -8.25
C ARG A 69 -3.23 -5.58 -9.60
N LEU A 70 -4.55 -5.57 -9.75
CA LEU A 70 -5.20 -5.82 -11.04
C LEU A 70 -4.83 -4.76 -12.07
N ARG A 71 -4.81 -3.48 -11.65
CA ARG A 71 -4.35 -2.37 -12.49
C ARG A 71 -2.89 -2.56 -12.91
N GLN A 72 -2.01 -2.96 -12.00
CA GLN A 72 -0.61 -3.23 -12.32
C GLN A 72 -0.45 -4.45 -13.25
N GLN A 73 -1.24 -5.51 -13.06
CA GLN A 73 -1.27 -6.67 -13.96
C GLN A 73 -1.79 -6.30 -15.35
N ARG A 74 -2.83 -5.48 -15.46
CA ARG A 74 -3.32 -4.97 -16.75
C ARG A 74 -2.26 -4.12 -17.45
N LEU A 75 -1.54 -3.28 -16.71
CA LEU A 75 -0.44 -2.50 -17.25
C LEU A 75 0.72 -3.41 -17.72
N ASN A 76 1.11 -4.41 -16.92
CA ASN A 76 2.15 -5.38 -17.30
C ASN A 76 1.73 -6.27 -18.48
N SER A 77 0.46 -6.68 -18.53
CA SER A 77 -0.10 -7.49 -19.61
C SER A 77 -0.26 -6.70 -20.90
N ALA A 78 -0.75 -5.45 -20.85
CA ALA A 78 -0.80 -4.57 -22.01
C ALA A 78 0.61 -4.23 -22.53
N PHE A 79 1.58 -4.05 -21.63
CA PHE A 79 2.98 -3.85 -22.01
C PHE A 79 3.61 -5.13 -22.61
N GLY A 80 3.31 -6.30 -22.04
CA GLY A 80 3.75 -7.60 -22.55
C GLY A 80 3.09 -7.99 -23.88
N ALA A 81 1.81 -7.68 -24.07
CA ALA A 81 1.07 -7.93 -25.30
C ALA A 81 1.50 -6.99 -26.44
N ALA A 82 1.81 -5.72 -26.13
CA ALA A 82 2.42 -4.81 -27.12
C ALA A 82 3.83 -5.30 -27.55
N PHE A 83 4.59 -5.93 -26.65
CA PHE A 83 5.89 -6.53 -26.99
C PHE A 83 5.77 -7.86 -27.74
N ALA A 84 4.80 -8.71 -27.38
CA ALA A 84 4.54 -9.98 -28.06
C ALA A 84 3.92 -9.79 -29.45
N SER A 85 3.04 -8.80 -29.62
CA SER A 85 2.43 -8.48 -30.92
C SER A 85 3.43 -7.89 -31.92
N ALA A 86 4.59 -7.39 -31.47
CA ALA A 86 5.69 -6.97 -32.35
C ALA A 86 6.59 -8.13 -32.81
N ALA A 87 6.48 -9.32 -32.20
CA ALA A 87 7.25 -10.52 -32.57
C ALA A 87 6.52 -11.41 -33.59
N ALA A 88 5.23 -11.18 -33.87
CA ALA A 88 4.44 -11.94 -34.83
C ALA A 88 4.37 -11.23 -36.20
N LYS A 89 5.33 -11.51 -37.09
CA LYS A 89 5.23 -11.17 -38.52
C LYS A 89 4.26 -12.14 -39.23
N PRO A 90 3.40 -11.69 -40.18
CA PRO A 90 2.56 -12.60 -40.97
C PRO A 90 3.43 -13.35 -42.02
N LYS A 91 3.27 -14.68 -42.12
CA LYS A 91 3.90 -15.52 -43.16
C LYS A 91 3.00 -15.59 -44.42
N PRO A 92 3.53 -15.48 -45.67
CA PRO A 92 2.79 -15.73 -46.91
C PRO A 92 2.62 -17.25 -47.21
N PRO A 93 1.72 -17.66 -48.13
CA PRO A 93 1.19 -19.04 -48.25
C PRO A 93 2.15 -20.05 -48.93
N PRO A 94 1.85 -21.37 -48.89
CA PRO A 94 2.85 -22.44 -49.04
C PRO A 94 2.92 -23.06 -50.45
N SER A 95 4.14 -23.45 -50.85
CA SER A 95 4.41 -24.42 -51.92
C SER A 95 5.35 -25.53 -51.40
N PRO A 96 5.25 -26.78 -51.89
CA PRO A 96 5.72 -28.01 -51.20
C PRO A 96 7.23 -28.33 -51.39
N PRO A 97 7.79 -29.31 -50.63
CA PRO A 97 9.21 -29.38 -50.26
C PRO A 97 10.05 -30.41 -51.05
N PRO A 98 11.38 -30.40 -50.88
CA PRO A 98 12.15 -31.65 -50.79
C PRO A 98 13.04 -31.75 -49.52
N PRO A 99 13.55 -32.96 -49.18
CA PRO A 99 14.04 -33.32 -47.84
C PRO A 99 15.57 -33.38 -47.70
N ALA A 100 16.03 -33.48 -46.43
CA ALA A 100 17.33 -33.98 -45.92
C ALA A 100 18.22 -32.95 -45.18
N ALA A 101 18.36 -33.21 -43.86
CA ALA A 101 19.46 -33.06 -42.87
C ALA A 101 20.76 -32.24 -43.19
N PRO A 102 21.69 -31.95 -42.22
CA PRO A 102 21.71 -32.12 -40.75
C PRO A 102 22.17 -30.85 -39.96
N GLN A 103 22.32 -31.03 -38.64
CA GLN A 103 22.86 -30.13 -37.60
C GLN A 103 24.03 -29.19 -37.99
N GLN A 104 24.06 -27.94 -37.48
CA GLN A 104 25.27 -27.34 -36.87
C GLN A 104 24.98 -26.10 -36.01
N ARG A 105 25.77 -25.97 -34.93
CA ARG A 105 25.92 -24.84 -34.00
C ARG A 105 26.57 -23.60 -34.66
N GLY A 106 26.34 -22.43 -34.06
CA GLY A 106 27.10 -21.18 -34.22
C GLY A 106 26.20 -19.96 -33.98
N SER A 107 26.27 -19.25 -32.85
CA SER A 107 27.25 -18.21 -32.48
C SER A 107 27.17 -16.93 -33.33
N GLY A 108 27.09 -15.78 -32.65
CA GLY A 108 27.06 -14.41 -33.19
C GLY A 108 25.63 -13.89 -33.40
N GLY A 109 25.16 -12.80 -32.82
CA GLY A 109 25.84 -11.61 -32.32
C GLY A 109 25.11 -10.40 -32.91
N GLY A 110 24.87 -9.37 -32.10
CA GLY A 110 24.69 -8.00 -32.62
C GLY A 110 23.31 -7.37 -32.52
N ALA A 111 23.16 -6.59 -31.45
CA ALA A 111 22.70 -5.19 -31.45
C ALA A 111 21.25 -4.85 -31.85
N GLY A 112 20.53 -4.25 -30.89
CA GLY A 112 19.24 -3.59 -31.19
C GLY A 112 18.56 -2.94 -29.98
N ALA A 113 19.25 -2.05 -29.28
CA ALA A 113 18.71 -0.97 -28.43
C ALA A 113 17.61 -1.34 -27.41
N LYS A 114 18.02 -1.84 -26.23
CA LYS A 114 17.24 -1.72 -24.99
C LYS A 114 17.23 -0.25 -24.56
N ALA A 115 16.20 0.49 -24.95
CA ALA A 115 15.90 1.78 -24.36
C ALA A 115 15.24 1.56 -22.99
N GLY A 116 16.05 1.76 -21.94
CA GLY A 116 15.62 2.30 -20.65
C GLY A 116 14.76 1.38 -19.78
N ALA A 117 15.45 0.55 -18.99
CA ALA A 117 14.93 0.07 -17.73
C ALA A 117 14.70 1.26 -16.78
N ASP A 118 13.46 1.51 -16.35
CA ASP A 118 13.17 2.22 -15.09
C ASP A 118 12.48 1.21 -14.16
N GLY A 119 13.24 0.19 -13.79
CA GLY A 119 13.06 -0.52 -12.53
C GLY A 119 14.18 -0.04 -11.61
N LEU A 120 13.85 0.22 -10.34
CA LEU A 120 14.70 0.71 -9.24
C LEU A 120 14.67 2.24 -9.00
N GLU A 121 13.49 2.83 -8.79
CA GLU A 121 13.40 4.10 -8.06
C GLU A 121 12.49 3.96 -6.84
N GLU A 122 13.09 3.47 -5.75
CA GLU A 122 12.43 3.12 -4.50
C GLU A 122 12.12 4.33 -3.58
N SER A 123 12.79 5.48 -3.74
CA SER A 123 12.54 6.68 -2.90
C SER A 123 12.50 7.98 -3.71
N ASP A 124 11.60 8.89 -3.33
CA ASP A 124 11.45 10.19 -3.99
C ASP A 124 12.69 11.11 -3.78
N ASP A 125 13.46 10.89 -2.72
CA ASP A 125 14.74 11.56 -2.46
C ASP A 125 15.81 11.24 -3.53
N ASP A 126 15.92 9.97 -3.94
CA ASP A 126 16.88 9.56 -4.98
C ASP A 126 16.52 10.15 -6.34
N LEU A 127 15.23 10.26 -6.60
CA LEU A 127 14.66 10.92 -7.76
C LEU A 127 15.06 12.40 -7.83
N VAL A 128 14.91 13.12 -6.71
CA VAL A 128 15.33 14.52 -6.58
C VAL A 128 16.82 14.63 -6.83
N ARG A 129 17.66 13.82 -6.14
CA ARG A 129 19.12 13.85 -6.30
C ARG A 129 19.54 13.57 -7.74
N ARG A 130 18.88 12.63 -8.42
CA ARG A 130 19.15 12.30 -9.82
C ARG A 130 18.82 13.47 -10.74
N VAL A 131 17.62 14.03 -10.66
CA VAL A 131 17.18 15.16 -11.50
C VAL A 131 18.11 16.37 -11.33
N LEU A 132 18.52 16.64 -10.08
CA LEU A 132 19.48 17.70 -9.78
C LEU A 132 20.86 17.40 -10.39
N SER A 133 21.34 16.15 -10.26
CA SER A 133 22.64 15.70 -10.77
C SER A 133 22.67 15.52 -12.30
N SER A 134 21.51 15.41 -12.97
CA SER A 134 21.42 15.31 -14.42
C SER A 134 21.94 16.60 -15.08
N LYS A 135 23.15 16.49 -15.63
CA LYS A 135 23.79 17.48 -16.51
C LYS A 135 23.54 17.18 -18.00
N GLY A 136 22.89 16.06 -18.31
CA GLY A 136 22.75 15.49 -19.66
C GLY A 136 21.68 16.10 -20.57
N GLY A 137 21.07 17.23 -20.20
CA GLY A 137 20.05 17.93 -20.99
C GLY A 137 18.60 17.50 -20.69
N ASP A 138 17.64 18.21 -21.28
CA ASP A 138 16.20 18.12 -20.96
C ASP A 138 15.60 16.72 -21.17
N TYR A 139 16.11 15.99 -22.16
CA TYR A 139 15.69 14.62 -22.47
C TYR A 139 16.11 13.61 -21.39
N ASP A 140 17.29 13.81 -20.77
CA ASP A 140 17.81 12.93 -19.72
C ASP A 140 17.01 13.09 -18.42
N VAL A 141 16.66 14.34 -18.09
CA VAL A 141 15.83 14.69 -16.91
C VAL A 141 14.46 13.99 -16.96
N LEU A 142 13.85 13.92 -18.14
CA LEU A 142 12.53 13.31 -18.33
C LEU A 142 12.60 11.81 -18.69
N ARG A 143 13.81 11.21 -18.76
CA ARG A 143 14.06 9.84 -19.23
C ARG A 143 13.39 9.55 -20.58
N LEU A 144 13.46 10.51 -21.49
CA LEU A 144 12.90 10.40 -22.83
C LEU A 144 14.00 10.31 -23.87
N ARG A 145 13.75 9.54 -24.93
CA ARG A 145 14.64 9.49 -26.09
C ARG A 145 14.40 10.72 -26.97
N ARG A 146 15.46 11.19 -27.62
CA ARG A 146 15.36 12.24 -28.65
C ARG A 146 14.40 11.77 -29.75
N GLY A 147 13.42 12.60 -30.10
CA GLY A 147 12.34 12.23 -31.02
C GLY A 147 11.11 11.59 -30.34
N CYS A 148 10.95 11.73 -29.02
CA CYS A 148 9.71 11.35 -28.35
C CYS A 148 8.55 12.25 -28.79
N GLY A 149 7.36 11.67 -29.00
CA GLY A 149 6.16 12.45 -29.35
C GLY A 149 5.59 13.25 -28.16
N ALA A 150 4.81 14.29 -28.45
CA ALA A 150 4.22 15.18 -27.45
C ALA A 150 3.39 14.44 -26.39
N ALA A 151 2.74 13.34 -26.77
CA ALA A 151 1.99 12.49 -25.85
C ALA A 151 2.89 11.82 -24.79
N ALA A 152 4.06 11.32 -25.19
CA ALA A 152 5.02 10.70 -24.28
C ALA A 152 5.66 11.73 -23.34
N LEU A 153 5.96 12.93 -23.87
CA LEU A 153 6.46 14.06 -23.11
C LEU A 153 5.49 14.47 -21.99
N LYS A 154 4.21 14.68 -22.33
CA LYS A 154 3.16 15.04 -21.35
C LYS A 154 2.91 13.94 -20.33
N ALA A 155 2.98 12.66 -20.73
CA ALA A 155 2.80 11.54 -19.83
C ALA A 155 3.93 11.45 -18.79
N ARG A 156 5.20 11.59 -19.21
CA ARG A 156 6.35 11.57 -18.29
C ARG A 156 6.40 12.79 -17.38
N TYR A 157 6.14 13.98 -17.91
CA TYR A 157 6.06 15.20 -17.11
C TYR A 157 5.04 15.06 -15.97
N ARG A 158 3.83 14.60 -16.26
CA ARG A 158 2.79 14.38 -15.23
C ARG A 158 3.20 13.37 -14.17
N GLN A 159 3.89 12.29 -14.55
CA GLN A 159 4.37 11.29 -13.60
C GLN A 159 5.42 11.88 -12.65
N LEU A 160 6.42 12.59 -13.19
CA LEU A 160 7.47 13.20 -12.38
C LEU A 160 6.95 14.39 -11.55
N ALA A 161 6.04 15.20 -12.09
CA ALA A 161 5.44 16.34 -11.40
C ALA A 161 4.66 15.92 -10.14
N VAL A 162 3.92 14.80 -10.21
CA VAL A 162 3.18 14.28 -9.04
C VAL A 162 4.14 13.75 -7.97
N ARG A 163 5.25 13.12 -8.38
CA ARG A 163 6.26 12.59 -7.45
C ARG A 163 7.08 13.69 -6.81
N LEU A 164 7.53 14.68 -7.59
CA LEU A 164 8.38 15.79 -7.14
C LEU A 164 7.58 17.00 -6.60
N HIS A 165 6.30 16.84 -6.33
CA HIS A 165 5.47 17.95 -5.85
C HIS A 165 5.85 18.34 -4.42
N PRO A 166 6.11 19.62 -4.11
CA PRO A 166 6.61 20.05 -2.80
C PRO A 166 5.65 19.77 -1.62
N ASP A 167 4.37 19.55 -1.91
CA ASP A 167 3.34 19.18 -0.92
C ASP A 167 3.33 17.68 -0.57
N LYS A 168 3.76 16.82 -1.51
CA LYS A 168 3.66 15.35 -1.39
C LYS A 168 5.00 14.67 -1.19
N CYS A 169 6.10 15.32 -1.58
CA CYS A 169 7.46 14.84 -1.35
C CYS A 169 7.85 15.03 0.12
N LYS A 170 8.31 13.95 0.76
CA LYS A 170 8.89 13.99 2.12
C LYS A 170 10.30 14.62 2.11
N ALA A 171 10.93 14.69 0.95
CA ALA A 171 12.20 15.36 0.68
C ALA A 171 12.02 16.89 0.73
N LYS A 172 12.14 17.50 1.91
CA LYS A 172 12.06 18.97 2.06
C LYS A 172 13.22 19.70 1.37
N GLU A 173 14.34 19.01 1.14
CA GLU A 173 15.52 19.58 0.50
C GLU A 173 15.59 19.17 -0.98
N GLY A 174 15.55 20.15 -1.88
CA GLY A 174 15.78 19.93 -3.32
C GLY A 174 14.55 19.58 -4.18
N ALA A 175 13.39 19.25 -3.60
CA ALA A 175 12.18 18.95 -4.38
C ALA A 175 11.72 20.12 -5.26
N LYS A 176 11.77 21.36 -4.73
CA LYS A 176 11.43 22.58 -5.48
C LYS A 176 12.35 22.78 -6.69
N ASP A 177 13.65 22.57 -6.52
CA ASP A 177 14.65 22.77 -7.57
C ASP A 177 14.56 21.67 -8.64
N ALA A 178 14.35 20.42 -8.23
CA ALA A 178 14.08 19.31 -9.14
C ALA A 178 12.79 19.51 -9.95
N PHE A 179 11.71 19.96 -9.31
CA PHE A 179 10.45 20.27 -9.98
C PHE A 179 10.61 21.42 -11.01
N GLN A 180 11.36 22.45 -10.63
CA GLN A 180 11.65 23.58 -11.51
C GLN A 180 12.43 23.12 -12.75
N LYS A 181 13.43 22.26 -12.57
CA LYS A 181 14.25 21.71 -13.66
C LYS A 181 13.45 20.82 -14.60
N VAL A 182 12.56 19.97 -14.07
CA VAL A 182 11.63 19.16 -14.87
C VAL A 182 10.65 20.02 -15.65
N SER A 183 10.16 21.12 -15.05
CA SER A 183 9.25 22.05 -15.73
C SER A 183 9.94 22.82 -16.86
N GLN A 184 11.16 23.31 -16.63
CA GLN A 184 11.98 23.95 -17.68
C GLN A 184 12.27 22.99 -18.84
N ALA A 185 12.66 21.75 -18.52
CA ALA A 185 12.89 20.71 -19.53
C ALA A 185 11.62 20.44 -20.35
N TYR A 186 10.45 20.35 -19.71
CA TYR A 186 9.19 20.16 -20.42
C TYR A 186 8.86 21.32 -21.36
N ASP A 187 9.03 22.57 -20.91
CA ASP A 187 8.76 23.76 -21.73
C ASP A 187 9.73 23.89 -22.92
N ALA A 188 11.01 23.53 -22.72
CA ALA A 188 12.00 23.48 -23.79
C ALA A 188 11.64 22.40 -24.83
N LEU A 189 11.35 21.18 -24.38
CA LEU A 189 11.00 20.07 -25.26
C LEU A 189 9.65 20.26 -25.96
N LYS A 190 8.68 20.89 -25.30
CA LYS A 190 7.37 21.18 -25.89
C LYS A 190 7.49 22.06 -27.13
N LYS A 191 8.46 22.98 -27.18
CA LYS A 191 8.70 23.85 -28.36
C LYS A 191 9.37 23.12 -29.52
N VAL A 192 10.08 22.03 -29.24
CA VAL A 192 10.87 21.25 -30.22
C VAL A 192 10.07 20.08 -30.79
N VAL A 193 9.10 19.56 -30.02
CA VAL A 193 8.32 18.35 -30.36
C VAL A 193 6.97 18.69 -31.01
N VAL A 194 6.59 19.97 -31.06
CA VAL A 194 5.42 20.48 -31.81
C VAL A 194 5.86 20.87 -33.21
#